data_AF-A0A1I7U2V8-F1
#
_entry.id   AF-A0A1I7U2V8-F1
#
_cell.length_a   1.000
_cell.length_b   1.000
_cell.length_c   1.000
_cell.angle_alpha   90.00
_cell.angle_beta   90.00
_cell.angle_gamma   90.00
#
_symmetry.space_group_name_H-M   'P 1'
#
loop_
_entity.id
_entity.type
_entity.pdbx_description
1 polymer ?
#
loop_
_entity_poly.entity_id
_entity_poly.type
_entity_poly.pdbx_seq_one_letter_code
_entity_poly.pdbx_strand_id
1 'polypeptide(L)'
;MIKWNLNLHSEELENRLKQQFKQQANSDLLNRLFDRHPLQKKAAIDTLALLTTTAPRFIMANSDLILKWLSIVFHTKDDASMSGLKLLNMIGTISKELKAPLQYAELIPLLPYLMMICGRPDKMIHFEVKNCIFTLAESSGYFALISTMASVLRNTSEELVIKEVLVILDELISKSDISQEELRKMRLDATIAPLVEDSRGYVREEARKVFVSISNKSSVTKKEESPSLQLERLASRNMKQTFRSCFATMAAEAFTKHEVVPDVLASNPPSKVVSVKFNSGVEANLGNVLTPTLVKDVPEVKWDAEPGALYTLIKTDPDAPSRKEPIFREWHHWLVVNIPGNDISKGDTLSEYIGAGPAPKTGLHRYVYLVYEQWGEIKDAEHGRLTNRSGDKRGGWKAADFAAKHGLGTPVFGNLYQAEYDDYVPILYKQLGA
;
A
#
# COMPACT_ATOMS: atom_id res chain seq x y z
N MET A 1 -27.21 -0.20 21.06
CA MET A 1 -27.38 -1.14 19.92
C MET A 1 -28.21 -0.41 18.87
N ILE A 2 -27.57 0.16 17.85
CA ILE A 2 -28.27 0.94 16.81
C ILE A 2 -28.98 -0.07 15.90
N LYS A 3 -30.31 -0.01 15.82
CA LYS A 3 -31.07 -0.76 14.83
C LYS A 3 -30.62 -0.29 13.45
N TRP A 4 -30.08 -1.21 12.67
CA TRP A 4 -29.63 -0.99 11.30
C TRP A 4 -30.88 -0.71 10.45
N ASN A 5 -31.17 0.57 10.21
CA ASN A 5 -32.36 0.99 9.46
C ASN A 5 -31.92 1.71 8.19
N LEU A 6 -31.80 0.94 7.10
CA LEU A 6 -31.41 1.40 5.76
C LEU A 6 -32.41 2.37 5.12
N ASN A 7 -33.58 2.58 5.75
CA ASN A 7 -34.71 3.32 5.18
C ASN A 7 -34.86 4.76 5.69
N LEU A 8 -33.85 5.32 6.36
CA LEU A 8 -33.91 6.69 6.88
C LEU A 8 -32.94 7.64 6.15
N HIS A 9 -32.99 7.65 4.81
CA HIS A 9 -32.59 8.86 4.11
C HIS A 9 -33.81 9.81 4.10
N SER A 10 -33.94 10.65 5.12
CA SER A 10 -34.95 11.72 5.10
C SER A 10 -34.38 12.94 4.38
N GLU A 11 -35.18 13.63 3.55
CA GLU A 11 -34.81 14.95 3.00
C GLU A 11 -34.40 15.92 4.12
N GLU A 12 -34.91 15.72 5.33
CA GLU A 12 -34.52 16.43 6.54
C GLU A 12 -33.04 16.24 6.92
N LEU A 13 -32.49 15.02 6.80
CA LEU A 13 -31.08 14.74 7.06
C LEU A 13 -30.18 15.49 6.07
N GLU A 14 -30.54 15.44 4.78
CA GLU A 14 -29.81 16.13 3.71
C GLU A 14 -29.83 17.65 3.92
N ASN A 15 -31.00 18.21 4.26
CA ASN A 15 -31.13 19.64 4.53
C ASN A 15 -30.32 20.09 5.76
N ARG A 16 -30.31 19.29 6.83
CA ARG A 16 -29.48 19.55 8.01
C ARG A 16 -28.00 19.53 7.68
N LEU A 17 -27.55 18.53 6.92
CA LEU A 17 -26.16 18.41 6.51
C LEU A 17 -25.74 19.58 5.60
N LYS A 18 -26.62 19.98 4.67
CA LYS A 18 -26.41 21.15 3.82
C LYS A 18 -26.23 22.44 4.61
N GLN A 19 -26.96 22.62 5.72
CA GLN A 19 -26.75 23.76 6.62
C GLN A 19 -25.39 23.73 7.32
N GLN A 20 -24.91 22.56 7.73
CA GLN A 20 -23.58 22.43 8.34
C GLN A 20 -22.46 22.75 7.33
N PHE A 21 -22.58 22.28 6.09
CA PHE A 21 -21.63 22.59 5.03
C PHE A 21 -21.59 24.07 4.64
N LYS A 22 -22.69 24.83 4.77
CA LYS A 22 -22.70 26.28 4.47
C LYS A 22 -21.65 27.07 5.25
N GLN A 23 -21.27 26.61 6.44
CA GLN A 23 -20.27 27.28 7.27
C GLN A 23 -18.83 26.95 6.87
N GLN A 24 -18.64 25.89 6.07
CA GLN A 24 -17.33 25.29 5.79
C GLN A 24 -16.98 25.31 4.29
N ALA A 25 -17.96 25.36 3.40
CA ALA A 25 -17.79 25.30 1.95
C ALA A 25 -18.24 26.60 1.27
N ASN A 26 -17.55 26.97 0.18
CA ASN A 26 -18.02 28.04 -0.69
C ASN A 26 -19.31 27.64 -1.42
N SER A 27 -20.00 28.63 -1.99
CA SER A 27 -21.31 28.42 -2.64
C SER A 27 -21.26 27.45 -3.83
N ASP A 28 -20.17 27.46 -4.61
CA ASP A 28 -19.99 26.57 -5.76
C ASP A 28 -19.85 25.11 -5.33
N LEU A 29 -18.95 24.80 -4.40
CA LEU A 29 -18.78 23.44 -3.87
C LEU A 29 -20.06 22.96 -3.16
N LEU A 30 -20.69 23.82 -2.37
CA LEU A 30 -21.94 23.49 -1.68
C LEU A 30 -23.06 23.12 -2.66
N ASN A 31 -23.18 23.85 -3.77
CA ASN A 31 -24.19 23.56 -4.79
C ASN A 31 -23.92 22.20 -5.44
N ARG A 32 -22.66 21.89 -5.76
CA ARG A 32 -22.28 20.61 -6.38
C ARG A 32 -22.46 19.41 -5.45
N LEU A 33 -22.14 19.56 -4.16
CA LEU A 33 -22.30 18.50 -3.15
C LEU A 33 -23.75 17.99 -3.04
N PHE A 34 -24.72 18.91 -3.09
CA PHE A 34 -26.14 18.61 -2.90
C PHE A 34 -26.95 18.75 -4.20
N ASP A 35 -26.28 18.66 -5.35
CA ASP A 35 -26.94 18.63 -6.64
C ASP A 35 -27.61 17.26 -6.85
N ARG A 36 -28.73 17.23 -7.57
CA ARG A 36 -29.41 15.96 -7.88
C ARG A 36 -28.68 15.17 -8.98
N HIS A 37 -27.85 15.84 -9.79
CA HIS A 37 -27.16 15.26 -10.93
C HIS A 37 -25.85 14.56 -10.51
N PRO A 38 -25.65 13.26 -10.83
CA PRO A 38 -24.46 12.51 -10.42
C PRO A 38 -23.13 13.13 -10.87
N LEU A 39 -23.07 13.73 -12.06
CA LEU A 39 -21.86 14.43 -12.55
C LEU A 39 -21.45 15.60 -11.66
N GLN A 40 -22.40 16.34 -11.08
CA GLN A 40 -22.08 17.46 -10.19
C GLN A 40 -21.56 16.95 -8.85
N LYS A 41 -22.16 15.87 -8.32
CA LYS A 41 -21.62 15.17 -7.14
C LYS A 41 -20.20 14.66 -7.39
N LYS A 42 -19.93 14.10 -8.57
CA LYS A 42 -18.59 13.66 -8.97
C LYS A 42 -17.60 14.82 -9.02
N ALA A 43 -17.97 15.96 -9.62
CA ALA A 43 -17.12 17.14 -9.62
C ALA A 43 -16.83 17.66 -8.20
N ALA A 44 -17.80 17.59 -7.29
CA ALA A 44 -17.59 17.88 -5.87
C ALA A 44 -16.60 16.90 -5.23
N ILE A 45 -16.72 15.60 -5.51
CA ILE A 45 -15.78 14.56 -5.05
C ILE A 45 -14.37 14.85 -5.56
N ASP A 46 -14.21 15.17 -6.85
CA ASP A 46 -12.91 15.49 -7.43
C ASP A 46 -12.27 16.72 -6.76
N THR A 47 -13.09 17.68 -6.33
CA THR A 47 -12.64 18.87 -5.60
C THR A 47 -12.18 18.51 -4.18
N LEU A 48 -12.97 17.69 -3.47
CA LEU A 48 -12.58 17.16 -2.15
C LEU A 48 -11.32 16.28 -2.25
N ALA A 49 -11.19 15.47 -3.30
CA ALA A 49 -10.03 14.64 -3.58
C ALA A 49 -8.79 15.52 -3.84
N LEU A 50 -8.88 16.61 -4.59
CA LEU A 50 -7.76 17.54 -4.73
C LEU A 50 -7.36 18.16 -3.39
N LEU A 51 -8.32 18.49 -2.54
CA LEU A 51 -8.07 19.04 -1.20
C LEU A 51 -7.38 18.04 -0.27
N THR A 52 -7.52 16.73 -0.51
CA THR A 52 -6.76 15.73 0.26
C THR A 52 -5.25 15.89 0.11
N THR A 53 -4.79 16.35 -1.05
CA THR A 53 -3.36 16.55 -1.34
C THR A 53 -2.90 17.98 -1.02
N THR A 54 -3.74 18.97 -1.34
CA THR A 54 -3.37 20.39 -1.21
C THR A 54 -3.62 20.97 0.17
N ALA A 55 -4.63 20.46 0.89
CA ALA A 55 -5.03 20.95 2.22
C ALA A 55 -5.57 19.81 3.13
N PRO A 56 -4.78 18.75 3.40
CA PRO A 56 -5.24 17.55 4.11
C PRO A 56 -5.81 17.83 5.50
N ARG A 57 -5.26 18.82 6.22
CA ARG A 57 -5.75 19.21 7.55
C ARG A 57 -7.18 19.76 7.52
N PHE A 58 -7.57 20.43 6.42
CA PHE A 58 -8.92 20.96 6.26
C PHE A 58 -9.94 19.84 6.04
N ILE A 59 -9.55 18.81 5.28
CA ILE A 59 -10.35 17.60 5.11
C ILE A 59 -10.56 16.90 6.45
N MET A 60 -9.49 16.69 7.23
CA MET A 60 -9.60 16.05 8.54
C MET A 60 -10.39 16.87 9.57
N ALA A 61 -10.29 18.20 9.55
CA ALA A 61 -11.11 19.05 10.42
C ALA A 61 -12.61 18.94 10.14
N ASN A 62 -12.99 18.50 8.94
CA ASN A 62 -14.38 18.35 8.49
C ASN A 62 -14.74 16.89 8.14
N SER A 63 -13.95 15.90 8.61
CA SER A 63 -14.13 14.49 8.26
C SER A 63 -15.52 13.98 8.59
N ASP A 64 -16.05 14.30 9.77
CA ASP A 64 -17.40 13.93 10.19
C ASP A 64 -18.48 14.36 9.19
N LEU A 65 -18.42 15.60 8.69
CA LEU A 65 -19.37 16.13 7.71
C LEU A 65 -19.21 15.44 6.35
N ILE A 66 -17.97 15.23 5.91
CA ILE A 66 -17.66 14.58 4.63
C ILE A 66 -18.09 13.11 4.65
N LEU A 67 -17.84 12.38 5.74
CA LEU A 67 -18.24 10.99 5.91
C LEU A 67 -19.77 10.84 5.95
N LYS A 68 -20.48 11.76 6.63
CA LYS A 68 -21.94 11.85 6.57
C LYS A 68 -22.45 12.16 5.17
N TRP A 69 -21.75 12.99 4.41
CA TRP A 69 -22.14 13.29 3.04
C TRP A 69 -21.89 12.11 2.09
N LEU A 70 -20.79 11.38 2.28
CA LEU A 70 -20.53 10.15 1.54
C LEU A 70 -21.62 9.09 1.73
N SER A 71 -22.31 9.06 2.89
CA SER A 71 -23.46 8.17 3.08
C SER A 71 -24.62 8.50 2.12
N ILE A 72 -24.83 9.78 1.81
CA ILE A 72 -25.80 10.25 0.80
C ILE A 72 -25.37 9.83 -0.60
N VAL A 73 -24.09 10.01 -0.94
CA VAL A 73 -23.52 9.58 -2.23
C VAL A 73 -23.69 8.08 -2.41
N PHE A 74 -23.48 7.31 -1.36
CA PHE A 74 -23.63 5.85 -1.40
C PHE A 74 -25.08 5.40 -1.44
N HIS A 75 -26.00 6.22 -0.94
CA HIS A 75 -27.43 5.95 -1.01
C HIS A 75 -27.97 5.97 -2.43
N THR A 76 -27.47 6.85 -3.30
CA THR A 76 -27.99 6.98 -4.66
C THR A 76 -27.63 5.82 -5.58
N LYS A 77 -26.63 5.00 -5.21
CA LYS A 77 -26.16 3.82 -5.97
C LYS A 77 -25.80 4.13 -7.44
N ASP A 78 -25.48 5.38 -7.74
CA ASP A 78 -25.08 5.84 -9.07
C ASP A 78 -23.55 5.74 -9.27
N ASP A 79 -23.07 6.26 -10.40
CA ASP A 79 -21.64 6.27 -10.78
C ASP A 79 -20.76 7.11 -9.84
N ALA A 80 -21.34 8.02 -9.05
CA ALA A 80 -20.59 8.78 -8.06
C ALA A 80 -20.14 7.90 -6.89
N SER A 81 -20.79 6.75 -6.67
CA SER A 81 -20.41 5.79 -5.61
C SER A 81 -18.94 5.36 -5.70
N MET A 82 -18.44 5.04 -6.90
CA MET A 82 -17.04 4.64 -7.07
C MET A 82 -16.07 5.78 -6.79
N SER A 83 -16.43 7.01 -7.17
CA SER A 83 -15.60 8.19 -6.87
C SER A 83 -15.60 8.46 -5.36
N GLY A 84 -16.75 8.27 -4.70
CA GLY A 84 -16.88 8.42 -3.26
C GLY A 84 -16.08 7.38 -2.47
N LEU A 85 -16.02 6.13 -2.93
CA LEU A 85 -15.16 5.09 -2.33
C LEU A 85 -13.68 5.47 -2.43
N LYS A 86 -13.24 5.98 -3.59
CA LYS A 86 -11.86 6.47 -3.75
C LYS A 86 -11.55 7.62 -2.79
N LEU A 87 -12.46 8.60 -2.68
CA LEU A 87 -12.31 9.70 -1.71
C LEU A 87 -12.24 9.19 -0.27
N LEU A 88 -13.08 8.21 0.10
CA LEU A 88 -13.06 7.59 1.42
C LEU A 88 -11.70 6.94 1.74
N ASN A 89 -11.14 6.20 0.77
CA ASN A 89 -9.80 5.64 0.88
C ASN A 89 -8.75 6.73 1.09
N MET A 90 -8.80 7.82 0.31
CA MET A 90 -7.88 8.96 0.47
C MET A 90 -7.99 9.60 1.86
N ILE A 91 -9.20 9.81 2.38
CA ILE A 91 -9.42 10.34 3.73
C ILE A 91 -8.82 9.40 4.79
N GLY A 92 -9.03 8.09 4.62
CA GLY A 92 -8.44 7.08 5.50
C GLY A 92 -6.91 7.08 5.48
N THR A 93 -6.28 7.29 4.32
CA THR A 93 -4.83 7.44 4.18
C THR A 93 -4.33 8.71 4.89
N ILE A 94 -4.95 9.87 4.64
CA ILE A 94 -4.58 11.13 5.31
C ILE A 94 -4.73 11.02 6.83
N SER A 95 -5.79 10.37 7.31
CA SER A 95 -6.03 10.16 8.74
C SER A 95 -4.82 9.49 9.41
N LYS A 96 -4.19 8.53 8.71
CA LYS A 96 -2.96 7.87 9.17
C LYS A 96 -1.75 8.79 9.08
N GLU A 97 -1.55 9.44 7.94
CA GLU A 97 -0.42 10.34 7.69
C GLU A 97 -0.36 11.50 8.72
N LEU A 98 -1.51 12.10 9.00
CA LEU A 98 -1.65 13.19 9.96
C LEU A 98 -1.73 12.71 11.41
N LYS A 99 -1.71 11.39 11.66
CA LYS A 99 -1.93 10.78 12.99
C LYS A 99 -3.19 11.31 13.68
N ALA A 100 -4.23 11.55 12.88
CA ALA A 100 -5.53 12.05 13.31
C ALA A 100 -6.57 10.94 13.05
N PRO A 101 -6.68 9.94 13.94
CA PRO A 101 -7.53 8.78 13.72
C PRO A 101 -9.00 9.19 13.65
N LEU A 102 -9.68 8.71 12.60
CA LEU A 102 -11.13 8.84 12.49
C LEU A 102 -11.80 8.17 13.71
N GLN A 103 -12.66 8.92 14.39
CA GLN A 103 -13.41 8.38 15.50
C GLN A 103 -14.46 7.41 14.96
N TYR A 104 -14.64 6.27 15.62
CA TYR A 104 -15.66 5.30 15.23
C TYR A 104 -17.06 5.93 15.16
N ALA A 105 -17.36 6.93 16.00
CA ALA A 105 -18.60 7.69 15.96
C ALA A 105 -18.87 8.39 14.61
N GLU A 106 -17.82 8.85 13.92
CA GLU A 106 -17.92 9.46 12.58
C GLU A 106 -18.21 8.42 11.50
N LEU A 107 -17.83 7.16 11.73
CA LEU A 107 -18.00 6.06 10.78
C LEU A 107 -19.37 5.40 10.89
N ILE A 108 -19.98 5.38 12.08
CA ILE A 108 -21.28 4.74 12.33
C ILE A 108 -22.34 5.09 11.27
N PRO A 109 -22.52 6.37 10.86
CA PRO A 109 -23.52 6.73 9.85
C PRO A 109 -23.20 6.21 8.45
N LEU A 110 -21.93 5.96 8.14
CA LEU A 110 -21.44 5.56 6.82
C LEU A 110 -21.52 4.05 6.59
N LEU A 111 -21.24 3.26 7.63
CA LEU A 111 -21.13 1.80 7.54
C LEU A 111 -22.35 1.11 6.91
N PRO A 112 -23.61 1.51 7.20
CA PRO A 112 -24.77 0.90 6.56
C PRO A 112 -24.78 1.05 5.04
N TYR A 113 -24.34 2.20 4.54
CA TYR A 113 -24.35 2.53 3.13
C TYR A 113 -23.21 1.85 2.38
N LEU A 114 -22.05 1.65 3.03
CA LEU A 114 -20.97 0.82 2.47
C LEU A 114 -21.41 -0.63 2.26
N MET A 115 -22.14 -1.20 3.22
CA MET A 115 -22.67 -2.55 3.12
C MET A 115 -23.78 -2.66 2.06
N MET A 116 -24.58 -1.62 1.91
CA MET A 116 -25.56 -1.55 0.83
C MET A 116 -24.91 -1.50 -0.55
N ILE A 117 -23.80 -0.76 -0.71
CA ILE A 117 -23.01 -0.75 -1.95
C ILE A 117 -22.37 -2.12 -2.20
N CYS A 118 -21.90 -2.78 -1.14
CA CYS A 118 -21.31 -4.11 -1.20
C CYS A 118 -22.27 -5.18 -1.77
N GLY A 119 -23.58 -4.90 -1.79
CA GLY A 119 -24.59 -5.76 -2.42
C GLY A 119 -24.77 -5.54 -3.92
N ARG A 120 -23.99 -4.67 -4.58
CA ARG A 120 -24.06 -4.48 -6.04
C ARG A 120 -23.27 -5.58 -6.76
N PRO A 121 -23.73 -6.12 -7.90
CA PRO A 121 -23.03 -7.18 -8.63
C PRO A 121 -21.82 -6.64 -9.45
N ASP A 122 -20.97 -5.84 -8.84
CA ASP A 122 -19.80 -5.22 -9.45
C ASP A 122 -18.55 -5.56 -8.63
N LYS A 123 -17.65 -6.34 -9.24
CA LYS A 123 -16.43 -6.82 -8.59
C LYS A 123 -15.48 -5.68 -8.21
N MET A 124 -15.45 -4.60 -8.98
CA MET A 124 -14.60 -3.44 -8.66
C MET A 124 -15.14 -2.69 -7.45
N ILE A 125 -16.46 -2.59 -7.32
CA ILE A 125 -17.11 -2.05 -6.13
C ILE A 125 -16.77 -2.89 -4.89
N HIS A 126 -16.83 -4.22 -4.98
CA HIS A 126 -16.50 -5.09 -3.86
C HIS A 126 -15.06 -4.90 -3.40
N PHE A 127 -14.11 -4.91 -4.34
CA PHE A 127 -12.69 -4.67 -4.07
C PHE A 127 -12.50 -3.34 -3.34
N GLU A 128 -13.18 -2.28 -3.78
CA GLU A 128 -12.95 -0.96 -3.23
C GLU A 128 -13.66 -0.71 -1.90
N VAL A 129 -14.86 -1.27 -1.70
CA VAL A 129 -15.52 -1.31 -0.39
C VAL A 129 -14.65 -2.04 0.63
N LYS A 130 -14.07 -3.18 0.24
CA LYS A 130 -13.16 -3.95 1.08
C LYS A 130 -11.94 -3.11 1.48
N ASN A 131 -11.28 -2.45 0.53
CA ASN A 131 -10.15 -1.56 0.80
C ASN A 131 -10.52 -0.41 1.74
N CYS A 132 -11.70 0.20 1.56
CA CYS A 132 -12.20 1.23 2.45
C CYS A 132 -12.33 0.72 3.87
N ILE A 133 -12.95 -0.44 4.07
CA ILE A 133 -13.17 -1.01 5.41
C ILE A 133 -11.85 -1.34 6.10
N PHE A 134 -10.86 -1.88 5.38
CA PHE A 134 -9.52 -2.10 5.93
C PHE A 134 -8.82 -0.80 6.30
N THR A 135 -8.88 0.19 5.43
CA THR A 135 -8.28 1.50 5.69
C THR A 135 -8.90 2.14 6.93
N LEU A 136 -10.23 2.06 7.06
CA LEU A 136 -10.96 2.53 8.23
C LEU A 136 -10.62 1.71 9.48
N ALA A 137 -10.45 0.39 9.38
CA ALA A 137 -10.09 -0.48 10.50
C ALA A 137 -8.73 -0.15 11.09
N GLU A 138 -7.76 0.16 10.24
CA GLU A 138 -6.43 0.58 10.65
C GLU A 138 -6.45 1.95 11.33
N SER A 139 -7.38 2.83 10.98
CA SER A 139 -7.51 4.16 11.58
C SER A 139 -8.35 4.19 12.87
N SER A 140 -9.50 3.49 12.90
CA SER A 140 -10.47 3.54 14.01
C SER A 140 -10.43 2.32 14.93
N GLY A 141 -9.70 1.27 14.57
CA GLY A 141 -9.60 -0.01 15.27
C GLY A 141 -10.53 -1.10 14.73
N TYR A 142 -10.02 -2.34 14.72
CA TYR A 142 -10.69 -3.52 14.17
C TYR A 142 -11.92 -3.98 14.96
N PHE A 143 -11.90 -3.83 16.29
CA PHE A 143 -12.96 -4.35 17.19
C PHE A 143 -14.34 -3.83 16.81
N ALA A 144 -14.46 -2.53 16.58
CA ALA A 144 -15.74 -1.88 16.32
C ALA A 144 -16.31 -2.25 14.94
N LEU A 145 -15.44 -2.40 13.93
CA LEU A 145 -15.85 -2.84 12.58
C LEU A 145 -16.24 -4.31 12.55
N ILE A 146 -15.49 -5.19 13.21
CA ILE A 146 -15.85 -6.61 13.35
C ILE A 146 -17.22 -6.75 14.03
N SER A 147 -17.45 -5.98 15.11
CA SER A 147 -18.76 -5.95 15.77
C SER A 147 -19.87 -5.45 14.83
N THR A 148 -19.59 -4.49 13.96
CA THR A 148 -20.55 -4.02 12.96
C THR A 148 -20.84 -5.09 11.92
N MET A 149 -19.81 -5.72 11.35
CA MET A 149 -19.98 -6.80 10.37
C MET A 149 -20.80 -7.96 10.95
N ALA A 150 -20.52 -8.36 12.19
CA ALA A 150 -21.33 -9.34 12.90
C ALA A 150 -22.80 -8.90 13.04
N SER A 151 -23.04 -7.61 13.30
CA SER A 151 -24.39 -7.06 13.32
C SER A 151 -25.06 -7.07 11.95
N VAL A 152 -24.33 -6.81 10.86
CA VAL A 152 -24.85 -6.86 9.49
C VAL A 152 -25.34 -8.27 9.18
N LEU A 153 -24.50 -9.29 9.42
CA LEU A 153 -24.84 -10.70 9.19
C LEU A 153 -26.10 -11.15 9.94
N ARG A 154 -26.32 -10.65 11.17
CA ARG A 154 -27.52 -10.99 11.94
C ARG A 154 -28.82 -10.38 11.40
N ASN A 155 -28.73 -9.29 10.64
CA ASN A 155 -29.89 -8.49 10.25
C ASN A 155 -30.15 -8.47 8.75
N THR A 156 -29.25 -9.02 7.93
CA THR A 156 -29.40 -9.03 6.47
C THR A 156 -29.86 -10.40 5.98
N SER A 157 -30.73 -10.41 4.97
CA SER A 157 -31.07 -11.59 4.17
C SER A 157 -30.46 -11.55 2.77
N GLU A 158 -29.80 -10.44 2.40
CA GLU A 158 -29.24 -10.21 1.08
C GLU A 158 -28.00 -11.08 0.86
N GLU A 159 -28.10 -12.02 -0.08
CA GLU A 159 -27.11 -13.07 -0.28
C GLU A 159 -25.71 -12.54 -0.62
N LEU A 160 -25.62 -11.59 -1.55
CA LEU A 160 -24.34 -11.02 -1.96
C LEU A 160 -23.69 -10.26 -0.80
N VAL A 161 -24.51 -9.55 0.00
CA VAL A 161 -24.03 -8.85 1.20
C VAL A 161 -23.51 -9.85 2.23
N ILE A 162 -24.22 -10.95 2.48
CA ILE A 162 -23.76 -12.01 3.41
C ILE A 162 -22.38 -12.52 2.97
N LYS A 163 -22.25 -12.92 1.70
CA LYS A 163 -21.01 -13.46 1.16
C LYS A 163 -19.84 -12.46 1.31
N GLU A 164 -20.02 -11.23 0.87
CA GLU A 164 -18.92 -10.25 0.89
C GLU A 164 -18.57 -9.81 2.32
N VAL A 165 -19.55 -9.73 3.23
CA VAL A 165 -19.30 -9.46 4.65
C VAL A 165 -18.49 -10.59 5.28
N LEU A 166 -18.75 -11.86 4.95
CA LEU A 166 -17.94 -12.98 5.42
C LEU A 166 -16.48 -12.88 4.95
N VAL A 167 -16.25 -12.52 3.68
CA VAL A 167 -14.91 -12.30 3.12
C VAL A 167 -14.18 -11.17 3.85
N ILE A 168 -14.86 -10.04 4.08
CA ILE A 168 -14.29 -8.90 4.80
C ILE A 168 -13.97 -9.28 6.26
N LEU A 169 -14.90 -10.00 6.91
CA LEU A 169 -14.78 -10.41 8.30
C LEU A 169 -13.61 -11.37 8.53
N ASP A 170 -13.41 -12.34 7.65
CA ASP A 170 -12.29 -13.29 7.70
C ASP A 170 -10.93 -12.57 7.73
N GLU A 171 -10.76 -11.62 6.82
CA GLU A 171 -9.51 -10.88 6.72
C GLU A 171 -9.34 -9.82 7.83
N LEU A 172 -10.43 -9.18 8.29
CA LEU A 172 -10.40 -8.31 9.48
C LEU A 172 -9.96 -9.08 10.72
N ILE A 173 -10.51 -10.27 10.94
CA ILE A 173 -10.13 -11.12 12.08
C ILE A 173 -8.67 -11.50 11.94
N SER A 174 -8.27 -12.00 10.78
CA SER A 174 -6.89 -12.44 10.50
C SER A 174 -5.86 -11.36 10.80
N LYS A 175 -6.10 -10.11 10.36
CA LYS A 175 -5.21 -8.96 10.56
C LYS A 175 -5.28 -8.33 11.96
N SER A 176 -6.34 -8.60 12.73
CA SER A 176 -6.51 -8.01 14.05
C SER A 176 -5.75 -8.75 15.16
N ASP A 177 -5.36 -8.04 16.22
CA ASP A 177 -4.81 -8.63 17.46
C ASP A 177 -5.91 -9.08 18.45
N ILE A 178 -7.16 -9.18 18.01
CA ILE A 178 -8.30 -9.49 18.86
C ILE A 178 -8.25 -10.97 19.29
N SER A 179 -8.42 -11.19 20.58
CA SER A 179 -8.43 -12.54 21.16
C SER A 179 -9.71 -13.30 20.83
N GLN A 180 -9.65 -14.64 20.92
CA GLN A 180 -10.82 -15.49 20.72
C GLN A 180 -11.97 -15.13 21.69
N GLU A 181 -11.63 -14.73 22.92
CA GLU A 181 -12.61 -14.36 23.94
C GLU A 181 -13.33 -13.04 23.61
N GLU A 182 -12.64 -12.07 23.03
CA GLU A 182 -13.27 -10.83 22.58
C GLU A 182 -14.22 -11.06 21.39
N LEU A 183 -13.87 -11.96 20.48
CA LEU A 183 -14.76 -12.38 19.38
C LEU A 183 -16.01 -13.10 19.92
N ARG A 184 -15.85 -13.92 20.95
CA ARG A 184 -16.98 -14.56 21.66
C ARG A 184 -17.90 -13.57 22.34
N LYS A 185 -17.36 -12.52 22.97
CA LYS A 185 -18.17 -11.43 23.57
C LYS A 185 -19.04 -10.71 22.54
N MET A 186 -18.59 -10.61 21.29
CA MET A 186 -19.40 -10.09 20.18
C MET A 186 -20.46 -11.08 19.67
N ARG A 187 -20.52 -12.29 20.23
CA ARG A 187 -21.35 -13.42 19.80
C ARG A 187 -21.10 -13.78 18.33
N LEU A 188 -19.85 -13.67 17.89
CA LEU A 188 -19.52 -13.92 16.49
C LEU A 188 -19.69 -15.40 16.14
N ASP A 189 -19.27 -16.32 17.02
CA ASP A 189 -19.47 -17.77 16.85
C ASP A 189 -20.95 -18.12 16.62
N ALA A 190 -21.85 -17.56 17.43
CA ALA A 190 -23.28 -17.77 17.31
C ALA A 190 -23.87 -17.13 16.03
N THR A 191 -23.23 -16.09 15.50
CA THR A 191 -23.63 -15.45 14.24
C THR A 191 -23.20 -16.27 13.03
N ILE A 192 -22.02 -16.89 13.09
CA ILE A 192 -21.43 -17.65 11.98
C ILE A 192 -21.91 -19.10 11.94
N ALA A 193 -22.21 -19.72 13.09
CA ALA A 193 -22.59 -21.13 13.15
C ALA A 193 -23.73 -21.54 12.19
N PRO A 194 -24.85 -20.78 12.07
CA PRO A 194 -25.90 -21.11 11.10
C PRO A 194 -25.43 -21.04 9.64
N LEU A 195 -24.44 -20.19 9.34
CA LEU A 195 -23.93 -19.98 7.99
C LEU A 195 -22.94 -21.07 7.56
N VAL A 196 -22.30 -21.78 8.51
CA VAL A 196 -21.41 -22.93 8.24
C VAL A 196 -22.19 -24.15 7.72
N GLU A 197 -23.49 -24.19 7.99
CA GLU A 197 -24.41 -25.22 7.50
C GLU A 197 -25.38 -24.67 6.45
N ASP A 198 -25.09 -23.49 5.88
CA ASP A 198 -25.94 -22.86 4.87
C ASP A 198 -26.11 -23.77 3.64
N SER A 199 -27.32 -23.81 3.09
CA SER A 199 -27.63 -24.61 1.89
C SER A 199 -26.84 -24.13 0.67
N ARG A 200 -26.48 -22.83 0.63
CA ARG A 200 -25.70 -22.20 -0.45
C ARG A 200 -24.21 -22.46 -0.28
N GLY A 201 -23.62 -23.17 -1.25
CA GLY A 201 -22.23 -23.64 -1.17
C GLY A 201 -21.18 -22.54 -1.00
N TYR A 202 -21.33 -21.40 -1.67
CA TYR A 202 -20.37 -20.29 -1.59
C TYR A 202 -20.48 -19.49 -0.28
N VAL A 203 -21.69 -19.32 0.28
CA VAL A 203 -21.84 -18.71 1.62
C VAL A 203 -21.22 -19.62 2.67
N ARG A 204 -21.53 -20.91 2.58
CA ARG A 204 -20.98 -21.94 3.48
C ARG A 204 -19.46 -21.97 3.48
N GLU A 205 -18.84 -21.88 2.30
CA GLU A 205 -17.39 -21.89 2.17
C GLU A 205 -16.73 -20.68 2.84
N GLU A 206 -17.25 -19.47 2.62
CA GLU A 206 -16.72 -18.27 3.28
C GLU A 206 -16.98 -18.28 4.80
N ALA A 207 -18.13 -18.79 5.25
CA ALA A 207 -18.43 -18.92 6.67
C ALA A 207 -17.46 -19.89 7.39
N ARG A 208 -17.04 -20.97 6.72
CA ARG A 208 -16.03 -21.90 7.24
C ARG A 208 -14.67 -21.24 7.42
N LYS A 209 -14.24 -20.39 6.48
CA LYS A 209 -12.99 -19.64 6.62
C LYS A 209 -13.00 -18.75 7.86
N VAL A 210 -14.08 -17.97 8.03
CA VAL A 210 -14.28 -17.14 9.22
C VAL A 210 -14.22 -17.99 10.50
N PHE A 211 -14.90 -19.13 10.53
CA PHE A 211 -14.89 -20.04 11.67
C PHE A 211 -13.49 -20.56 12.03
N VAL A 212 -12.70 -20.94 11.01
CA VAL A 212 -11.30 -21.34 11.17
C VAL A 212 -10.46 -20.17 11.70
N SER A 213 -10.63 -18.97 11.15
CA SER A 213 -9.93 -17.77 11.58
C SER A 213 -10.22 -17.39 13.04
N ILE A 214 -11.45 -17.56 13.51
CA ILE A 214 -11.80 -17.39 14.93
C ILE A 214 -11.12 -18.48 15.79
N SER A 215 -11.11 -19.72 15.32
CA SER A 215 -10.51 -20.86 16.04
C SER A 215 -9.00 -20.75 16.17
N ASN A 216 -8.34 -20.12 15.19
CA ASN A 216 -6.89 -19.88 15.19
C ASN A 216 -6.46 -18.74 16.11
N LYS A 217 -7.38 -17.92 16.64
CA LYS A 217 -7.03 -16.88 17.62
C LYS A 217 -6.69 -17.50 18.97
N SER A 218 -5.66 -16.97 19.63
CA SER A 218 -5.23 -17.45 20.95
C SER A 218 -6.35 -17.31 21.99
N SER A 219 -6.58 -18.37 22.75
CA SER A 219 -7.55 -18.45 23.85
C SER A 219 -7.13 -17.72 25.14
N VAL A 220 -5.90 -17.20 25.19
CA VAL A 220 -5.35 -16.53 26.37
C VAL A 220 -5.79 -15.07 26.40
N THR A 221 -6.63 -14.71 27.37
CA THR A 221 -6.72 -13.35 27.88
C THR A 221 -5.40 -13.04 28.60
N LYS A 222 -4.68 -12.00 28.17
CA LYS A 222 -3.51 -11.53 28.93
C LYS A 222 -3.98 -11.15 30.33
N LYS A 223 -3.64 -11.98 31.34
CA LYS A 223 -3.54 -11.50 32.74
C LYS A 223 -2.55 -10.33 32.73
N GLU A 224 -2.83 -9.30 33.53
CA GLU A 224 -1.99 -8.12 33.69
C GLU A 224 -0.53 -8.52 33.96
N GLU A 225 0.30 -8.51 32.91
CA GLU A 225 1.76 -8.62 33.00
C GLU A 225 2.35 -7.24 33.34
N SER A 226 3.47 -7.22 34.06
CA SER A 226 4.05 -6.00 34.64
C SER A 226 4.22 -4.85 33.62
N PRO A 227 3.96 -3.59 34.00
CA PRO A 227 4.01 -2.43 33.11
C PRO A 227 5.34 -2.27 32.35
N SER A 228 6.46 -2.71 32.94
CA SER A 228 7.80 -2.63 32.36
C SER A 228 7.98 -3.53 31.12
N LEU A 229 7.53 -4.80 31.18
CA LEU A 229 7.61 -5.72 30.05
C LEU A 229 6.59 -5.40 28.96
N GLN A 230 5.45 -4.81 29.33
CA GLN A 230 4.47 -4.30 28.39
C GLN A 230 5.01 -3.10 27.61
N LEU A 231 5.68 -2.17 28.29
CA LEU A 231 6.30 -1.00 27.64
C LEU A 231 7.41 -1.43 26.68
N GLU A 232 8.24 -2.41 27.03
CA GLU A 232 9.27 -2.94 26.13
C GLU A 232 8.69 -3.68 24.91
N ARG A 233 7.63 -4.47 25.08
CA ARG A 233 6.99 -5.19 23.95
C ARG A 233 6.12 -4.30 23.08
N LEU A 234 5.40 -3.34 23.65
CA LEU A 234 4.64 -2.31 22.91
C LEU A 234 5.59 -1.35 22.20
N ALA A 235 6.69 -0.95 22.84
CA ALA A 235 7.76 -0.21 22.17
C ALA A 235 8.32 -1.04 21.02
N SER A 236 8.66 -2.32 21.21
CA SER A 236 9.23 -3.14 20.14
C SER A 236 8.25 -3.46 19.00
N ARG A 237 6.94 -3.65 19.27
CA ARG A 237 5.91 -3.90 18.24
C ARG A 237 5.47 -2.62 17.52
N ASN A 238 5.20 -1.53 18.25
CA ASN A 238 4.91 -0.24 17.62
C ASN A 238 6.14 0.26 16.88
N MET A 239 7.36 0.05 17.38
CA MET A 239 8.57 0.36 16.62
C MET A 239 8.64 -0.46 15.33
N LYS A 240 8.32 -1.76 15.31
CA LYS A 240 8.28 -2.57 14.06
C LYS A 240 7.17 -2.17 13.08
N GLN A 241 5.98 -1.81 13.57
CA GLN A 241 4.84 -1.42 12.72
C GLN A 241 4.94 0.03 12.23
N THR A 242 5.38 0.94 13.10
CA THR A 242 5.76 2.32 12.74
C THR A 242 7.00 2.32 11.85
N PHE A 243 7.98 1.42 12.03
CA PHE A 243 9.07 1.22 11.05
C PHE A 243 8.51 0.76 9.71
N ARG A 244 7.69 -0.30 9.63
CA ARG A 244 7.15 -0.78 8.35
C ARG A 244 6.35 0.29 7.59
N SER A 245 5.50 1.06 8.27
CA SER A 245 4.73 2.16 7.67
C SER A 245 5.59 3.37 7.32
N CYS A 246 6.58 3.73 8.15
CA CYS A 246 7.47 4.86 7.86
C CYS A 246 8.42 4.53 6.69
N PHE A 247 8.95 3.31 6.60
CA PHE A 247 9.79 2.88 5.49
C PHE A 247 9.00 2.81 4.16
N ALA A 248 7.71 2.45 4.21
CA ALA A 248 6.86 2.44 3.03
C ALA A 248 6.69 3.84 2.41
N THR A 249 6.39 4.84 3.25
CA THR A 249 6.29 6.24 2.82
C THR A 249 7.66 6.83 2.47
N MET A 250 8.71 6.48 3.21
CA MET A 250 10.07 7.00 2.98
C MET A 250 10.68 6.53 1.65
N ALA A 251 10.41 5.29 1.21
CA ALA A 251 10.84 4.83 -0.11
C ALA A 251 10.21 5.69 -1.22
N ALA A 252 8.89 5.87 -1.17
CA ALA A 252 8.15 6.64 -2.15
C ALA A 252 8.57 8.12 -2.19
N GLU A 253 8.72 8.74 -1.03
CA GLU A 253 9.20 10.12 -0.89
C GLU A 253 10.62 10.27 -1.43
N ALA A 254 11.54 9.36 -1.10
CA ALA A 254 12.91 9.43 -1.57
C ALA A 254 13.02 9.28 -3.10
N PHE A 255 12.25 8.36 -3.68
CA PHE A 255 12.23 8.15 -5.13
C PHE A 255 11.68 9.37 -5.88
N THR A 256 10.71 10.07 -5.29
CA THR A 256 10.19 11.33 -5.83
C THR A 256 11.20 12.47 -5.64
N LYS A 257 11.73 12.64 -4.43
CA LYS A 257 12.71 13.68 -4.07
C LYS A 257 13.97 13.63 -4.93
N HIS A 258 14.46 12.43 -5.21
CA HIS A 258 15.65 12.22 -6.03
C HIS A 258 15.33 12.06 -7.52
N GLU A 259 14.09 12.32 -7.96
CA GLU A 259 13.65 12.27 -9.36
C GLU A 259 13.82 10.90 -10.02
N VAL A 260 13.91 9.83 -9.23
CA VAL A 260 13.87 8.44 -9.77
C VAL A 260 12.51 8.20 -10.42
N VAL A 261 11.47 8.81 -9.85
CA VAL A 261 10.25 9.15 -10.58
C VAL A 261 10.38 10.61 -11.01
N PRO A 262 10.41 10.95 -12.32
CA PRO A 262 10.04 10.11 -13.46
C PRO A 262 11.20 9.41 -14.20
N ASP A 263 12.48 9.60 -13.81
CA ASP A 263 13.62 9.28 -14.68
C ASP A 263 13.84 7.78 -14.97
N VAL A 264 13.51 6.92 -14.00
CA VAL A 264 13.60 5.44 -14.10
C VAL A 264 12.21 4.82 -14.13
N LEU A 265 11.30 5.34 -13.30
CA LEU A 265 9.94 4.86 -13.18
C LEU A 265 8.97 5.96 -13.60
N ALA A 266 8.08 5.70 -14.55
CA ALA A 266 7.10 6.69 -15.02
C ALA A 266 6.12 7.13 -13.92
N SER A 267 5.74 6.21 -13.02
CA SER A 267 4.86 6.43 -11.87
C SER A 267 4.97 5.24 -10.91
N ASN A 268 4.30 5.30 -9.75
CA ASN A 268 4.22 4.22 -8.76
C ASN A 268 5.59 3.85 -8.16
N PRO A 269 6.14 4.70 -7.28
CA PRO A 269 7.38 4.37 -6.60
C PRO A 269 7.19 3.14 -5.68
N PRO A 270 8.29 2.45 -5.33
CA PRO A 270 8.23 1.29 -4.45
C PRO A 270 7.58 1.62 -3.10
N SER A 271 6.72 0.72 -2.63
CA SER A 271 5.98 0.88 -1.38
C SER A 271 6.73 0.38 -0.15
N LYS A 272 7.93 -0.18 -0.32
CA LYS A 272 8.76 -0.72 0.77
C LYS A 272 10.23 -0.46 0.47
N VAL A 273 11.07 -0.41 1.51
CA VAL A 273 12.52 -0.28 1.34
C VAL A 273 13.18 -1.64 1.24
N VAL A 274 14.12 -1.79 0.31
CA VAL A 274 15.05 -2.93 0.29
C VAL A 274 16.30 -2.59 1.10
N SER A 275 16.72 -3.48 2.01
CA SER A 275 17.96 -3.30 2.77
C SER A 275 19.15 -3.63 1.88
N VAL A 276 20.13 -2.72 1.80
CA VAL A 276 21.36 -2.89 1.00
C VAL A 276 22.54 -2.53 1.88
N LYS A 277 23.32 -3.54 2.28
CA LYS A 277 24.48 -3.39 3.17
C LYS A 277 25.75 -3.84 2.47
N PHE A 278 26.75 -2.98 2.49
CA PHE A 278 28.05 -3.27 1.89
C PHE A 278 29.00 -3.86 2.94
N ASN A 279 29.93 -4.72 2.49
CA ASN A 279 30.93 -5.33 3.38
C ASN A 279 31.86 -4.28 4.04
N SER A 280 31.94 -3.08 3.48
CA SER A 280 32.63 -1.92 4.07
C SER A 280 31.95 -1.37 5.33
N GLY A 281 30.73 -1.83 5.66
CA GLY A 281 29.95 -1.41 6.81
C GLY A 281 28.96 -0.27 6.55
N VAL A 282 28.95 0.29 5.34
CA VAL A 282 27.96 1.30 4.94
C VAL A 282 26.70 0.65 4.36
N GLU A 283 25.60 1.40 4.37
CA GLU A 283 24.32 0.97 3.81
C GLU A 283 23.70 2.06 2.93
N ALA A 284 22.96 1.64 1.90
CA ALA A 284 22.15 2.56 1.13
C ALA A 284 20.95 2.98 1.98
N ASN A 285 20.75 4.29 2.10
CA ASN A 285 19.70 4.88 2.91
C ASN A 285 19.07 6.04 2.14
N LEU A 286 18.23 5.68 1.16
CA LEU A 286 17.26 6.56 0.52
C LEU A 286 17.85 7.87 -0.04
N GLY A 287 19.05 7.78 -0.63
CA GLY A 287 19.71 8.89 -1.32
C GLY A 287 20.91 9.48 -0.58
N ASN A 288 21.36 8.85 0.51
CA ASN A 288 22.65 9.17 1.14
C ASN A 288 23.82 9.08 0.14
N VAL A 289 24.87 9.86 0.38
CA VAL A 289 26.08 9.87 -0.45
C VAL A 289 27.05 8.82 0.07
N LEU A 290 27.48 7.91 -0.80
CA LEU A 290 28.47 6.86 -0.53
C LEU A 290 29.58 6.94 -1.59
N THR A 291 30.83 6.72 -1.21
CA THR A 291 31.93 6.76 -2.17
C THR A 291 32.02 5.46 -2.97
N PRO A 292 32.44 5.50 -4.25
CA PRO A 292 32.63 4.30 -5.07
C PRO A 292 33.49 3.21 -4.40
N THR A 293 34.54 3.60 -3.69
CA THR A 293 35.39 2.68 -2.92
C THR A 293 34.61 1.85 -1.89
N LEU A 294 33.62 2.45 -1.21
CA LEU A 294 32.84 1.78 -0.18
C LEU A 294 31.78 0.84 -0.75
N VAL A 295 31.36 1.06 -2.00
CA VAL A 295 30.30 0.32 -2.68
C VAL A 295 30.81 -0.51 -3.86
N LYS A 296 32.10 -0.84 -3.87
CA LYS A 296 32.75 -1.57 -4.97
C LYS A 296 32.37 -3.05 -5.05
N ASP A 297 32.09 -3.67 -3.90
CA ASP A 297 31.81 -5.10 -3.76
C ASP A 297 30.31 -5.36 -3.70
N VAL A 298 29.89 -6.57 -4.07
CA VAL A 298 28.48 -6.99 -4.06
C VAL A 298 27.90 -6.83 -2.64
N PRO A 299 26.80 -6.08 -2.45
CA PRO A 299 26.19 -5.91 -1.14
C PRO A 299 25.36 -7.12 -0.73
N GLU A 300 25.15 -7.28 0.57
CA GLU A 300 24.05 -8.05 1.11
C GLU A 300 22.75 -7.28 0.89
N VAL A 301 21.82 -7.87 0.14
CA VAL A 301 20.52 -7.27 -0.16
C VAL A 301 19.41 -8.15 0.41
N LYS A 302 18.52 -7.55 1.21
CA LYS A 302 17.46 -8.25 1.95
C LYS A 302 16.13 -7.51 1.87
N TRP A 303 15.05 -8.26 1.70
CA TRP A 303 13.67 -7.79 1.79
C TRP A 303 12.78 -8.84 2.46
N ASP A 304 11.59 -8.40 2.85
CA ASP A 304 10.55 -9.22 3.50
C ASP A 304 9.73 -9.94 2.42
N ALA A 305 10.29 -11.04 1.92
CA ALA A 305 9.75 -11.80 0.78
C ALA A 305 8.53 -12.65 1.17
N GLU A 306 7.55 -12.74 0.27
CA GLU A 306 6.40 -13.62 0.46
C GLU A 306 6.82 -15.10 0.29
N PRO A 307 6.29 -16.03 1.13
CA PRO A 307 6.64 -17.44 1.05
C PRO A 307 6.32 -18.04 -0.34
N GLY A 308 7.33 -18.61 -0.99
CA GLY A 308 7.18 -19.27 -2.29
C GLY A 308 7.16 -18.33 -3.50
N ALA A 309 7.26 -17.02 -3.30
CA ALA A 309 7.35 -16.06 -4.39
C ALA A 309 8.76 -16.00 -5.00
N LEU A 310 8.81 -15.63 -6.28
CA LEU A 310 10.04 -15.34 -7.02
C LEU A 310 10.20 -13.83 -7.19
N TYR A 311 11.44 -13.35 -7.19
CA TYR A 311 11.73 -11.92 -7.33
C TYR A 311 12.83 -11.64 -8.36
N THR A 312 12.74 -10.46 -8.96
CA THR A 312 13.78 -9.86 -9.80
C THR A 312 14.40 -8.67 -9.08
N LEU A 313 15.72 -8.63 -8.99
CA LEU A 313 16.49 -7.50 -8.47
C LEU A 313 17.18 -6.76 -9.62
N ILE A 314 17.01 -5.44 -9.69
CA ILE A 314 17.65 -4.55 -10.67
C ILE A 314 18.44 -3.47 -9.91
N LYS A 315 19.70 -3.24 -10.30
CA LYS A 315 20.49 -2.04 -9.96
C LYS A 315 20.77 -1.25 -11.23
N THR A 316 20.40 0.03 -11.25
CA THR A 316 20.48 0.89 -12.43
C THR A 316 20.97 2.31 -12.08
N ASP A 317 21.66 2.96 -13.02
CA ASP A 317 22.14 4.34 -12.93
C ASP A 317 21.49 5.21 -14.03
N PRO A 318 20.52 6.08 -13.71
CA PRO A 318 19.90 6.95 -14.70
C PRO A 318 20.76 8.15 -15.09
N ASP A 319 21.92 8.35 -14.48
CA ASP A 319 22.71 9.56 -14.63
C ASP A 319 23.92 9.37 -15.55
N ALA A 320 24.13 8.21 -16.18
CA ALA A 320 25.25 8.02 -17.09
C ALA A 320 25.11 8.82 -18.40
N PRO A 321 26.16 9.52 -18.88
CA PRO A 321 27.45 9.78 -18.25
C PRO A 321 27.43 10.92 -17.23
N SER A 322 26.45 11.84 -17.27
CA SER A 322 26.20 12.78 -16.17
C SER A 322 24.70 13.05 -16.01
N ARG A 323 24.25 13.39 -14.80
CA ARG A 323 22.84 13.72 -14.56
C ARG A 323 22.34 14.90 -15.41
N LYS A 324 23.23 15.83 -15.77
CA LYS A 324 22.92 16.99 -16.63
C LYS A 324 22.73 16.59 -18.09
N GLU A 325 23.51 15.62 -18.57
CA GLU A 325 23.50 15.14 -19.95
C GLU A 325 23.50 13.60 -19.99
N PRO A 326 22.38 12.95 -19.62
CA PRO A 326 22.34 11.51 -19.34
C PRO A 326 22.11 10.68 -20.61
N ILE A 327 23.01 10.79 -21.61
CA ILE A 327 22.87 10.15 -22.94
C ILE A 327 22.90 8.62 -22.90
N PHE A 328 23.45 8.01 -21.84
CA PHE A 328 23.49 6.55 -21.65
C PHE A 328 22.46 6.08 -20.61
N ARG A 329 21.50 6.93 -20.23
CA ARG A 329 20.43 6.56 -19.31
C ARG A 329 19.66 5.35 -19.86
N GLU A 330 19.47 4.27 -19.12
CA GLU A 330 20.09 3.96 -17.83
C GLU A 330 21.30 3.05 -18.05
N TRP A 331 22.24 3.06 -17.11
CA TRP A 331 23.37 2.14 -17.10
C TRP A 331 23.10 0.98 -16.16
N HIS A 332 23.15 -0.23 -16.71
CA HIS A 332 22.74 -1.44 -16.02
C HIS A 332 23.86 -2.03 -15.15
N HIS A 333 23.75 -1.87 -13.84
CA HIS A 333 24.78 -2.30 -12.88
C HIS A 333 24.61 -3.74 -12.38
N TRP A 334 23.39 -4.24 -12.22
CA TRP A 334 23.12 -5.59 -11.70
C TRP A 334 21.72 -6.04 -12.08
N LEU A 335 21.56 -7.30 -12.50
CA LEU A 335 20.25 -7.94 -12.70
C LEU A 335 20.32 -9.40 -12.32
N VAL A 336 19.44 -9.78 -11.41
CA VAL A 336 19.22 -11.16 -10.98
C VAL A 336 17.73 -11.43 -11.05
N VAL A 337 17.35 -12.49 -11.75
CA VAL A 337 15.97 -12.96 -11.86
C VAL A 337 15.81 -14.27 -11.12
N ASN A 338 14.58 -14.73 -10.97
CA ASN A 338 14.23 -16.02 -10.36
C ASN A 338 14.78 -16.21 -8.94
N ILE A 339 14.83 -15.13 -8.16
CA ILE A 339 15.30 -15.18 -6.77
C ILE A 339 14.20 -15.82 -5.91
N PRO A 340 14.40 -17.00 -5.31
CA PRO A 340 13.42 -17.60 -4.42
C PRO A 340 13.40 -16.87 -3.08
N GLY A 341 12.27 -16.24 -2.76
CA GLY A 341 12.14 -15.40 -1.58
C GLY A 341 13.11 -14.21 -1.61
N ASN A 342 14.15 -14.25 -0.77
CA ASN A 342 15.21 -13.23 -0.71
C ASN A 342 16.62 -13.83 -0.84
N ASP A 343 16.73 -15.07 -1.29
CA ASP A 343 18.02 -15.77 -1.45
C ASP A 343 18.61 -15.51 -2.83
N ILE A 344 19.24 -14.34 -2.99
CA ILE A 344 19.83 -13.88 -4.27
C ILE A 344 20.84 -14.88 -4.81
N SER A 345 21.53 -15.63 -3.95
CA SER A 345 22.52 -16.64 -4.36
C SER A 345 21.93 -17.78 -5.18
N LYS A 346 20.60 -17.99 -5.08
CA LYS A 346 19.85 -18.98 -5.85
C LYS A 346 19.16 -18.42 -7.10
N GLY A 347 19.23 -17.10 -7.31
CA GLY A 347 18.70 -16.47 -8.52
C GLY A 347 19.60 -16.67 -9.73
N ASP A 348 19.05 -16.47 -10.93
CA ASP A 348 19.81 -16.46 -12.18
C ASP A 348 20.34 -15.05 -12.45
N THR A 349 21.66 -14.89 -12.39
CA THR A 349 22.32 -13.60 -12.62
C THR A 349 22.50 -13.38 -14.13
N LEU A 350 21.74 -12.42 -14.66
CA LEU A 350 21.82 -12.03 -16.08
C LEU A 350 22.86 -10.93 -16.31
N SER A 351 23.05 -10.03 -15.35
CA SER A 351 24.14 -9.05 -15.39
C SER A 351 24.83 -9.05 -14.05
N GLU A 352 26.12 -9.39 -14.01
CA GLU A 352 26.93 -9.38 -12.80
C GLU A 352 27.06 -7.96 -12.24
N TYR A 353 27.21 -7.88 -10.92
CA TYR A 353 27.29 -6.64 -10.16
C TYR A 353 28.50 -5.80 -10.54
N ILE A 354 28.24 -4.51 -10.74
CA ILE A 354 29.26 -3.46 -10.84
C ILE A 354 28.95 -2.35 -9.82
N GLY A 355 29.98 -1.94 -9.08
CA GLY A 355 29.93 -0.83 -8.13
C GLY A 355 29.65 0.53 -8.77
N ALA A 356 29.75 1.61 -8.00
CA ALA A 356 29.63 2.95 -8.57
C ALA A 356 30.87 3.30 -9.41
N GLY A 357 30.67 4.05 -10.50
CA GLY A 357 31.72 4.45 -11.43
C GLY A 357 31.47 5.78 -12.14
N PRO A 358 31.01 6.84 -11.45
CA PRO A 358 30.77 8.14 -12.08
C PRO A 358 32.10 8.75 -12.54
N ALA A 359 32.12 9.31 -13.75
CA ALA A 359 33.34 9.89 -14.31
C ALA A 359 33.72 11.20 -13.58
N PRO A 360 35.00 11.64 -13.65
CA PRO A 360 35.41 12.90 -13.06
C PRO A 360 34.54 14.06 -13.58
N LYS A 361 34.14 14.96 -12.66
CA LYS A 361 33.39 16.19 -12.97
C LYS A 361 31.96 15.99 -13.51
N THR A 362 31.38 14.79 -13.38
CA THR A 362 29.96 14.54 -13.75
C THR A 362 28.97 14.75 -12.59
N GLY A 363 29.50 14.92 -11.37
CA GLY A 363 28.73 15.14 -10.16
C GLY A 363 28.20 13.84 -9.54
N LEU A 364 27.14 13.96 -8.74
CA LEU A 364 26.49 12.83 -8.10
C LEU A 364 25.60 12.07 -9.09
N HIS A 365 25.82 10.77 -9.19
CA HIS A 365 24.98 9.80 -9.88
C HIS A 365 24.11 9.05 -8.87
N ARG A 366 22.89 8.71 -9.26
CA ARG A 366 21.95 7.92 -8.46
C ARG A 366 22.12 6.44 -8.80
N TYR A 367 22.27 5.61 -7.78
CA TYR A 367 22.32 4.16 -7.93
C TYR A 367 21.06 3.58 -7.31
N VAL A 368 20.13 3.15 -8.16
CA VAL A 368 18.78 2.77 -7.77
C VAL A 368 18.67 1.25 -7.72
N TYR A 369 18.17 0.73 -6.61
CA TYR A 369 17.78 -0.67 -6.45
C TYR A 369 16.26 -0.80 -6.56
N LEU A 370 15.81 -1.75 -7.38
CA LEU A 370 14.40 -2.10 -7.57
C LEU A 370 14.24 -3.61 -7.39
N VAL A 371 13.23 -4.01 -6.63
CA VAL A 371 12.85 -5.42 -6.47
C VAL A 371 11.41 -5.60 -6.92
N TYR A 372 11.22 -6.48 -7.91
CA TYR A 372 9.92 -6.83 -8.47
C TYR A 372 9.54 -8.24 -8.06
N GLU A 373 8.27 -8.44 -7.74
CA GLU A 373 7.71 -9.78 -7.60
C GLU A 373 7.42 -10.36 -8.99
N GLN A 374 7.74 -11.64 -9.18
CA GLN A 374 7.51 -12.34 -10.43
C GLN A 374 6.23 -13.18 -10.36
N TRP A 375 5.48 -13.18 -11.45
CA TRP A 375 4.34 -14.10 -11.63
C TRP A 375 4.75 -15.54 -11.94
N GLY A 376 6.00 -15.75 -12.37
CA GLY A 376 6.55 -17.05 -12.72
C GLY A 376 8.05 -16.98 -13.04
N GLU A 377 8.62 -18.11 -13.43
CA GLU A 377 10.04 -18.20 -13.83
C GLU A 377 10.30 -17.40 -15.12
N ILE A 378 11.32 -16.55 -15.12
CA ILE A 378 11.78 -15.76 -16.26
C ILE A 378 12.88 -16.52 -16.99
N LYS A 379 12.76 -16.62 -18.32
CA LYS A 379 13.79 -17.14 -19.21
C LYS A 379 14.07 -16.10 -20.28
N ASP A 380 15.19 -15.40 -20.18
CA ASP A 380 15.58 -14.35 -21.12
C ASP A 380 16.95 -14.65 -21.75
N ALA A 381 16.97 -15.56 -22.72
CA ALA A 381 18.17 -15.90 -23.45
C ALA A 381 18.67 -14.74 -24.33
N GLU A 382 17.79 -13.82 -24.74
CA GLU A 382 18.09 -12.68 -25.61
C GLU A 382 18.89 -11.59 -24.90
N HIS A 383 18.61 -11.36 -23.60
CA HIS A 383 19.41 -10.45 -22.77
C HIS A 383 20.88 -10.92 -22.70
N GLY A 384 21.09 -12.23 -22.70
CA GLY A 384 22.40 -12.85 -22.54
C GLY A 384 22.93 -12.74 -21.11
N ARG A 385 24.23 -12.94 -20.93
CA ARG A 385 24.91 -12.77 -19.64
C ARG A 385 26.00 -11.71 -19.72
N LEU A 386 25.89 -10.65 -18.92
CA LEU A 386 26.86 -9.58 -18.85
C LEU A 386 27.80 -9.80 -17.65
N THR A 387 29.09 -9.92 -17.90
CA THR A 387 30.09 -10.07 -16.84
C THR A 387 30.45 -8.73 -16.22
N ASN A 388 31.07 -8.74 -15.04
CA ASN A 388 31.60 -7.54 -14.40
C ASN A 388 32.94 -7.07 -15.00
N ARG A 389 33.40 -7.67 -16.11
CA ARG A 389 34.67 -7.36 -16.79
C ARG A 389 34.50 -6.62 -18.12
N SER A 390 33.28 -6.19 -18.45
CA SER A 390 32.99 -5.39 -19.64
C SER A 390 31.86 -4.40 -19.37
N GLY A 391 32.02 -3.19 -19.91
CA GLY A 391 30.97 -2.16 -19.95
C GLY A 391 29.98 -2.33 -21.11
N ASP A 392 30.23 -3.27 -22.02
CA ASP A 392 29.42 -3.45 -23.24
C ASP A 392 27.97 -3.80 -22.92
N LYS A 393 27.04 -3.25 -23.72
CA LYS A 393 25.59 -3.46 -23.63
C LYS A 393 24.94 -3.05 -22.30
N ARG A 394 25.65 -2.34 -21.42
CA ARG A 394 25.10 -1.84 -20.15
C ARG A 394 24.46 -0.46 -20.27
N GLY A 395 24.94 0.39 -21.17
CA GLY A 395 24.38 1.73 -21.39
C GLY A 395 23.13 1.73 -22.27
N GLY A 396 22.20 2.65 -21.99
CA GLY A 396 20.94 2.80 -22.73
C GLY A 396 19.90 1.73 -22.42
N TRP A 397 20.18 0.84 -21.47
CA TRP A 397 19.24 -0.17 -21.01
C TRP A 397 18.17 0.48 -20.11
N LYS A 398 16.93 0.00 -20.17
CA LYS A 398 15.81 0.57 -19.41
C LYS A 398 15.21 -0.48 -18.49
N ALA A 399 15.17 -0.18 -17.20
CA ALA A 399 14.57 -1.07 -16.21
C ALA A 399 13.07 -1.25 -16.49
N ALA A 400 12.39 -0.18 -16.90
CA ALA A 400 10.98 -0.19 -17.26
C ALA A 400 10.66 -1.11 -18.44
N ASP A 401 11.50 -1.11 -19.49
CA ASP A 401 11.30 -1.95 -20.67
C ASP A 401 11.48 -3.43 -20.33
N PHE A 402 12.46 -3.76 -19.48
CA PHE A 402 12.65 -5.11 -18.97
C PHE A 402 11.45 -5.56 -18.13
N ALA A 403 10.96 -4.70 -17.23
CA ALA A 403 9.79 -4.99 -16.42
C ALA A 403 8.53 -5.20 -17.26
N ALA A 404 8.35 -4.40 -18.31
CA ALA A 404 7.24 -4.56 -19.26
C ALA A 404 7.35 -5.85 -20.08
N LYS A 405 8.54 -6.17 -20.61
CA LYS A 405 8.82 -7.41 -21.37
C LYS A 405 8.40 -8.66 -20.60
N HIS A 406 8.66 -8.68 -19.30
CA HIS A 406 8.43 -9.85 -18.43
C HIS A 406 7.18 -9.75 -17.54
N GLY A 407 6.33 -8.75 -17.74
CA GLY A 407 5.08 -8.59 -16.98
C GLY A 407 5.26 -8.39 -15.48
N LEU A 408 6.39 -7.82 -15.04
CA LEU A 408 6.74 -7.65 -13.62
C LEU A 408 5.86 -6.65 -12.87
N GLY A 409 5.10 -5.81 -13.58
CA GLY A 409 4.27 -4.77 -12.98
C GLY A 409 5.11 -3.68 -12.29
N THR A 410 4.74 -3.31 -11.06
CA THR A 410 5.41 -2.24 -10.29
C THR A 410 6.43 -2.81 -9.30
N PRO A 411 7.56 -2.11 -9.06
CA PRO A 411 8.52 -2.56 -8.06
C PRO A 411 7.89 -2.55 -6.66
N VAL A 412 8.08 -3.64 -5.91
CA VAL A 412 7.56 -3.79 -4.55
C VAL A 412 8.48 -3.12 -3.55
N PHE A 413 9.80 -3.32 -3.69
CA PHE A 413 10.82 -2.72 -2.83
C PHE A 413 11.78 -1.86 -3.63
N GLY A 414 12.32 -0.81 -3.00
CA GLY A 414 13.40 -0.04 -3.59
C GLY A 414 14.20 0.77 -2.59
N ASN A 415 15.40 1.13 -2.99
CA ASN A 415 16.33 1.94 -2.22
C ASN A 415 17.30 2.62 -3.19
N LEU A 416 17.99 3.65 -2.75
CA LEU A 416 19.00 4.31 -3.57
C LEU A 416 20.11 4.91 -2.70
N TYR A 417 21.26 5.13 -3.32
CA TYR A 417 22.30 5.99 -2.81
C TYR A 417 22.81 6.87 -3.95
N GLN A 418 23.60 7.89 -3.62
CA GLN A 418 24.30 8.73 -4.60
C GLN A 418 25.80 8.52 -4.47
N ALA A 419 26.54 8.57 -5.58
CA ALA A 419 27.99 8.58 -5.55
C ALA A 419 28.56 9.54 -6.60
N GLU A 420 29.70 10.13 -6.28
CA GLU A 420 30.52 10.90 -7.20
C GLU A 420 31.91 10.29 -7.29
N TYR A 421 32.73 10.83 -8.20
CA TYR A 421 34.04 10.28 -8.51
C TYR A 421 34.95 10.14 -7.27
N ASP A 422 35.66 9.03 -7.18
CA ASP A 422 36.81 8.84 -6.29
C ASP A 422 37.92 8.03 -6.98
N ASP A 423 39.01 7.76 -6.26
CA ASP A 423 40.21 7.11 -6.80
C ASP A 423 40.01 5.62 -7.15
N TYR A 424 38.88 5.00 -6.81
CA TYR A 424 38.54 3.64 -7.24
C TYR A 424 38.02 3.59 -8.68
N VAL A 425 37.39 4.67 -9.17
CA VAL A 425 36.76 4.68 -10.51
C VAL A 425 37.72 4.31 -11.65
N PRO A 426 38.99 4.79 -11.69
CA PRO A 426 39.93 4.36 -12.74
C PRO A 426 40.25 2.86 -12.69
N ILE A 427 40.29 2.26 -11.51
CA ILE A 427 40.50 0.81 -11.34
C ILE A 427 39.31 0.05 -11.90
N LEU A 428 38.09 0.52 -11.63
CA LEU A 428 36.87 -0.06 -12.18
C LEU A 428 36.85 0.05 -13.71
N TYR A 429 37.20 1.19 -14.29
CA TYR A 429 37.20 1.36 -15.76
C TYR A 429 38.18 0.40 -16.44
N LYS A 430 39.37 0.22 -15.87
CA LYS A 430 40.32 -0.79 -16.33
C LYS A 430 39.76 -2.21 -16.26
N GLN A 431 38.98 -2.54 -15.22
CA GLN A 431 38.29 -3.82 -15.13
C GLN A 431 37.24 -4.00 -16.23
N LEU A 432 36.59 -2.91 -16.66
CA LEU A 432 35.55 -2.92 -17.71
C LEU A 432 36.10 -2.80 -19.13
N GLY A 433 37.42 -2.71 -19.30
CA GLY A 433 38.08 -2.58 -20.60
C GLY A 433 38.02 -1.18 -21.21
N ALA A 434 37.80 -0.14 -20.38
CA ALA A 434 37.73 1.27 -20.78
C ALA A 434 39.08 2.00 -20.62
#